data_AF-A0A0M3QGQ5-F1
#
_entry.id   AF-A0A0M3QGQ5-F1
#
_cell.length_a   1.000
_cell.length_b   1.000
_cell.length_c   1.000
_cell.angle_alpha   90.00
_cell.angle_beta   90.00
_cell.angle_gamma   90.00
#
_symmetry.space_group_name_H-M   'P 1'
#
loop_
_entity.id
_entity.type
_entity.pdbx_description
1 polymer ?
#
loop_
_entity_poly.entity_id
_entity_poly.type
_entity_poly.pdbx_seq_one_letter_code
_entity_poly.pdbx_strand_id
1 'polypeptide(L)'
;MKQLPSLVLLCGMVLALLLLTPLDSAAEEALAPEGAALYASYCADCHKPLGKSTKAGRSLVRVRSAIRHFAIMNHLKVLSDAELQAIVQALAIPRGN
;
A
#
# COMPACT_ATOMS: atom_id res chain seq x y z
N MET A 1 12.35 22.30 49.36
CA MET A 1 12.77 22.65 47.99
C MET A 1 13.73 21.57 47.48
N LYS A 2 13.21 20.43 47.02
CA LYS A 2 14.03 19.36 46.43
C LYS A 2 13.79 19.42 44.93
N GLN A 3 14.66 20.13 44.23
CA GLN A 3 14.73 20.19 42.78
C GLN A 3 15.00 18.76 42.29
N LEU A 4 13.95 18.06 41.84
CA LEU A 4 14.11 16.81 41.11
C LEU A 4 14.66 17.15 39.71
N PRO A 5 15.73 16.49 39.25
CA PRO A 5 16.52 16.98 38.14
C PRO A 5 15.74 16.84 36.82
N SER A 6 15.69 17.93 36.05
CA SER A 6 15.19 18.03 34.67
C SER A 6 15.71 16.94 33.73
N LEU A 7 16.76 16.22 34.14
CA LEU A 7 17.37 15.08 33.45
C LEU A 7 16.42 13.87 33.31
N VAL A 8 15.51 13.63 34.26
CA VAL A 8 14.54 12.50 34.18
C VAL A 8 13.46 12.77 33.13
N LEU A 9 13.05 14.04 32.99
CA LEU A 9 12.06 14.47 31.99
C LEU A 9 12.64 14.46 30.57
N LEU A 10 13.91 14.82 30.42
CA LEU A 10 14.66 14.78 29.15
C LEU A 10 14.88 13.34 28.65
N CYS A 11 15.17 12.39 29.54
CA CYS A 11 15.36 10.98 29.16
C CYS A 11 14.04 10.30 28.72
N GLY A 12 12.91 10.69 29.34
CA GLY A 12 11.57 10.18 29.00
C GLY A 12 11.07 10.64 27.63
N MET A 13 11.35 11.88 27.21
CA MET A 13 10.91 12.38 25.90
C MET A 13 11.70 11.78 24.73
N VAL A 14 13.00 11.48 24.92
CA VAL A 14 13.82 10.81 23.90
C VAL A 14 13.34 9.37 23.68
N LEU A 15 12.98 8.65 24.75
CA LEU A 15 12.43 7.29 24.66
C LEU A 15 11.04 7.26 24.00
N ALA A 16 10.20 8.27 24.24
CA ALA A 16 8.92 8.43 23.57
C ALA A 16 9.07 8.74 22.06
N LEU A 17 10.03 9.59 21.66
CA LEU A 17 10.28 9.87 20.24
C LEU A 17 10.78 8.64 19.46
N LEU A 18 11.54 7.73 20.09
CA LEU A 18 11.98 6.45 19.53
C LEU A 18 10.85 5.43 19.36
N LEU A 19 9.73 5.59 20.09
CA LEU A 19 8.56 4.71 20.02
C LEU A 19 7.48 5.22 19.04
N LEU A 20 7.59 6.45 18.53
CA LEU A 20 6.65 7.05 17.57
C LEU A 20 7.08 6.92 16.11
N THR A 21 8.25 6.37 15.80
CA THR A 21 8.61 6.08 14.40
C THR A 21 7.89 4.81 13.96
N PRO A 22 6.97 4.86 12.98
CA PRO A 22 6.46 3.63 12.39
C PRO A 22 7.63 2.92 11.70
N LEU A 23 7.99 1.73 12.19
CA LEU A 23 8.92 0.81 11.51
C LEU A 23 8.39 0.37 10.12
N ASP A 24 7.16 0.74 9.78
CA ASP A 24 6.40 0.25 8.63
C ASP A 24 6.63 1.06 7.33
N SER A 25 7.18 2.28 7.42
CA SER A 25 7.25 3.19 6.27
C SER A 25 8.14 2.72 5.11
N ALA A 26 9.14 1.88 5.38
CA ALA A 26 10.02 1.35 4.33
C ALA A 26 9.42 0.14 3.58
N ALA A 27 8.50 -0.59 4.20
CA ALA A 27 7.87 -1.77 3.59
C ALA A 27 6.78 -1.36 2.58
N GLU A 28 6.07 -0.27 2.86
CA GLU A 28 4.98 0.22 1.99
C GLU A 28 5.50 0.82 0.67
N GLU A 29 6.70 1.43 0.68
CA GLU A 29 7.27 2.03 -0.52
C GLU A 29 7.88 1.00 -1.48
N ALA A 30 8.35 -0.14 -0.95
CA ALA A 30 8.85 -1.27 -1.71
C ALA A 30 7.75 -2.16 -2.31
N LEU A 31 6.47 -1.92 -2.01
CA LEU A 31 5.36 -2.67 -2.62
C LEU A 31 4.82 -1.98 -3.87
N ALA A 32 5.06 -0.68 -4.04
CA ALA A 32 4.54 0.08 -5.17
C ALA A 32 5.17 -0.32 -6.54
N PRO A 33 6.50 -0.51 -6.68
CA PRO A 33 7.10 -0.96 -7.95
C PRO A 33 6.63 -2.36 -8.34
N GLU A 34 6.57 -3.25 -7.36
CA GLU A 34 6.13 -4.64 -7.45
C GLU A 34 4.66 -4.70 -7.84
N GLY A 35 3.82 -3.86 -7.22
CA GLY A 35 2.42 -3.69 -7.57
C GLY A 35 2.21 -3.19 -9.00
N ALA A 36 3.07 -2.30 -9.50
CA ALA A 36 3.02 -1.83 -10.88
C ALA A 36 3.40 -2.94 -11.88
N ALA A 37 4.40 -3.76 -11.57
CA ALA A 37 4.80 -4.91 -12.39
C ALA A 37 3.72 -6.01 -12.41
N LEU A 38 3.12 -6.29 -11.25
CA LEU A 38 1.96 -7.19 -11.14
C LEU A 38 0.77 -6.65 -11.95
N TYR A 39 0.47 -5.36 -11.85
CA TYR A 39 -0.59 -4.74 -12.64
C TYR A 39 -0.34 -4.88 -14.14
N ALA A 40 0.89 -4.61 -14.60
CA ALA A 40 1.27 -4.75 -15.99
C ALA A 40 1.06 -6.19 -16.50
N SER A 41 1.39 -7.19 -15.68
CA SER A 41 1.35 -8.61 -16.07
C SER A 41 -0.06 -9.21 -16.04
N TYR A 42 -0.91 -8.76 -15.11
CA TYR A 42 -2.19 -9.42 -14.84
C TYR A 42 -3.42 -8.59 -15.21
N CYS A 43 -3.28 -7.28 -15.41
CA CYS A 43 -4.42 -6.38 -15.56
C CYS A 43 -4.38 -5.55 -16.86
N ALA A 44 -3.18 -5.15 -17.31
CA ALA A 44 -3.03 -4.12 -18.33
C ALA A 44 -3.59 -4.51 -19.71
N ASP A 45 -3.56 -5.79 -20.07
CA ASP A 45 -4.06 -6.28 -21.36
C ASP A 45 -5.53 -5.92 -21.61
N CYS A 46 -6.35 -5.93 -20.54
CA CYS A 46 -7.77 -5.59 -20.61
C CYS A 46 -8.11 -4.22 -20.03
N HIS A 47 -7.30 -3.71 -19.09
CA HIS A 47 -7.59 -2.46 -18.36
C HIS A 47 -6.70 -1.28 -18.73
N LYS A 48 -5.86 -1.44 -19.77
CA LYS A 48 -4.85 -0.48 -20.23
C LYS A 48 -3.66 -0.39 -19.26
N PRO A 49 -2.49 0.11 -19.71
CA PRO A 49 -1.34 0.33 -18.82
C PRO A 49 -1.71 1.19 -17.62
N LEU A 50 -0.97 1.03 -16.52
CA LEU A 50 -1.27 1.64 -15.22
C LEU A 50 -1.68 3.11 -15.38
N GLY A 51 -0.86 3.95 -16.02
CA GLY A 51 -1.10 5.37 -16.28
C GLY A 51 -2.38 5.74 -17.05
N LYS A 52 -2.94 4.81 -17.84
CA LYS A 52 -4.17 5.03 -18.64
C LYS A 52 -5.36 4.21 -18.12
N SER A 53 -5.18 3.52 -16.99
CA SER A 53 -6.20 2.65 -16.43
C SER A 53 -7.39 3.43 -15.88
N THR A 54 -8.60 2.99 -16.24
CA THR A 54 -9.85 3.48 -15.63
C THR A 54 -10.10 2.89 -14.23
N LYS A 55 -9.17 2.08 -13.72
CA LYS A 55 -9.25 1.43 -12.40
C LYS A 55 -8.41 2.13 -11.33
N ALA A 56 -7.93 3.35 -11.58
CA ALA A 56 -7.28 4.17 -10.57
C ALA A 56 -8.17 4.34 -9.32
N GLY A 57 -7.53 4.34 -8.15
CA GLY A 57 -8.20 4.52 -6.85
C GLY A 57 -9.14 3.38 -6.43
N ARG A 58 -9.06 2.18 -7.03
CA ARG A 58 -9.88 1.04 -6.59
C ARG A 58 -9.33 0.41 -5.32
N SER A 59 -10.20 0.10 -4.36
CA SER A 59 -9.83 -0.59 -3.12
C SER A 59 -9.68 -2.10 -3.29
N LEU A 60 -8.94 -2.73 -2.37
CA LEU A 60 -8.75 -4.19 -2.32
C LEU A 60 -10.07 -4.96 -2.27
N VAL A 61 -11.03 -4.51 -1.46
CA VAL A 61 -12.35 -5.14 -1.37
C VAL A 61 -13.06 -5.14 -2.73
N ARG A 62 -12.97 -4.04 -3.48
CA ARG A 62 -13.58 -3.92 -4.81
C ARG A 62 -12.88 -4.80 -5.84
N VAL A 63 -11.55 -4.86 -5.82
CA VAL A 63 -10.76 -5.74 -6.69
C VAL A 63 -11.10 -7.21 -6.42
N ARG A 64 -11.09 -7.65 -5.15
CA ARG A 64 -11.44 -9.02 -4.75
C ARG A 64 -12.88 -9.37 -5.12
N SER A 65 -13.81 -8.45 -4.92
CA SER A 65 -15.20 -8.62 -5.37
C SER A 65 -15.27 -8.82 -6.88
N ALA A 66 -14.57 -8.01 -7.68
CA ALA A 66 -14.57 -8.17 -9.13
C ALA A 66 -14.02 -9.53 -9.58
N ILE A 67 -12.88 -9.95 -9.03
CA ILE A 67 -12.27 -11.27 -9.33
C ILE A 67 -13.23 -12.42 -9.00
N ARG A 68 -14.03 -12.30 -7.93
CA ARG A 68 -15.01 -13.34 -7.56
C ARG A 68 -16.25 -13.39 -8.46
N HIS A 69 -16.72 -12.26 -8.99
CA HIS A 69 -18.03 -12.17 -9.65
C HIS A 69 -17.94 -12.10 -11.18
N PHE A 70 -16.82 -11.64 -11.75
CA PHE A 70 -16.64 -11.59 -13.20
C PHE A 70 -15.83 -12.80 -13.67
N ALA A 71 -16.47 -13.74 -14.36
CA ALA A 71 -15.83 -14.98 -14.79
C ALA A 71 -14.55 -14.76 -15.61
N ILE A 72 -14.50 -13.72 -16.44
CA ILE A 72 -13.32 -13.34 -17.23
C ILE A 72 -12.09 -13.02 -16.35
N MET A 73 -12.30 -12.62 -15.09
CA MET A 73 -11.25 -12.29 -14.13
C MET A 73 -10.88 -13.46 -13.21
N ASN A 74 -11.53 -14.63 -13.30
CA ASN A 74 -11.28 -15.75 -12.38
C ASN A 74 -9.84 -16.29 -12.43
N HIS A 75 -9.15 -16.15 -13.56
CA HIS A 75 -7.75 -16.55 -13.69
C HIS A 75 -6.82 -15.79 -12.73
N LEU A 76 -7.25 -14.61 -12.25
CA LEU A 76 -6.52 -13.78 -11.28
C LEU A 76 -6.56 -14.30 -9.85
N LYS A 77 -7.29 -15.40 -9.56
CA LYS A 77 -7.30 -16.06 -8.25
C LYS A 77 -5.94 -16.64 -7.84
N VAL A 78 -4.99 -16.69 -8.76
CA VAL A 78 -3.59 -17.04 -8.48
C VAL A 78 -2.89 -15.98 -7.62
N LEU A 79 -3.34 -14.72 -7.68
CA LEU A 79 -2.76 -13.63 -6.90
C LEU A 79 -3.19 -13.73 -5.43
N SER A 80 -2.21 -13.68 -4.55
CA SER A 80 -2.40 -13.59 -3.11
C SER A 80 -2.98 -12.23 -2.70
N ASP A 81 -3.47 -12.14 -1.47
CA ASP A 81 -3.98 -10.89 -0.91
C ASP A 81 -2.91 -9.80 -0.84
N ALA A 82 -1.67 -10.17 -0.56
CA ALA A 82 -0.54 -9.23 -0.51
C ALA A 82 -0.23 -8.66 -1.90
N GLU A 83 -0.23 -9.50 -2.94
CA GLU A 83 -0.04 -9.07 -4.33
C GLU A 83 -1.19 -8.18 -4.81
N LEU A 84 -2.44 -8.52 -4.45
CA LEU A 84 -3.60 -7.68 -4.76
C LEU A 84 -3.55 -6.34 -4.01
N GLN A 85 -3.04 -6.32 -2.78
CA GLN A 85 -2.83 -5.09 -2.02
C GLN A 85 -1.75 -4.21 -2.67
N ALA A 86 -0.63 -4.79 -3.12
CA ALA A 86 0.41 -4.08 -3.86
C ALA A 86 -0.14 -3.46 -5.15
N ILE A 87 -0.96 -4.20 -5.91
CA ILE A 87 -1.64 -3.68 -7.11
C ILE A 87 -2.54 -2.48 -6.76
N VAL A 88 -3.29 -2.56 -5.66
CA VAL A 88 -4.17 -1.48 -5.21
C VAL A 88 -3.38 -0.22 -4.82
N GLN A 89 -2.23 -0.38 -4.16
CA GLN A 89 -1.33 0.73 -3.84
C GLN A 89 -0.78 1.37 -5.13
N ALA A 90 -0.39 0.58 -6.13
CA ALA A 90 0.03 1.09 -7.44
C ALA A 90 -1.11 1.86 -8.17
N LEU A 91 -2.37 1.47 -7.95
CA LEU A 91 -3.54 2.17 -8.48
C LEU A 91 -3.90 3.44 -7.69
N ALA A 92 -3.36 3.62 -6.48
CA ALA A 92 -3.65 4.78 -5.62
C ALA A 92 -2.92 6.05 -6.06
N ILE A 93 -1.88 5.93 -6.91
CA ILE A 93 -1.09 7.08 -7.39
C ILE A 93 -2.00 8.06 -8.15
N PRO A 94 -2.14 9.33 -7.68
CA PRO A 94 -2.91 10.35 -8.38
C PRO A 94 -2.36 10.57 -9.79
N ARG A 95 -3.21 10.44 -10.81
CA ARG A 95 -2.84 10.76 -12.18
C ARG A 95 -2.90 12.27 -12.32
N GLY A 96 -1.75 12.91 -12.53
CA GLY A 96 -1.68 14.32 -12.92
C GLY A 96 -2.47 14.53 -14.22
N ASN A 97 -3.35 15.55 -14.18
CA ASN A 97 -4.17 16.16 -15.24
C ASN A 97 -4.03 15.61 -16.67
#